data_AF-A0A1Y2H4D4-F1
#
_entry.id   AF-A0A1Y2H4D4-F1
#
_cell.length_a   1.000
_cell.length_b   1.000
_cell.length_c   1.000
_cell.angle_alpha   90.00
_cell.angle_beta   90.00
_cell.angle_gamma   90.00
#
_symmetry.space_group_name_H-M   'P 1'
#
loop_
_entity.id
_entity.type
_entity.pdbx_description
1 polymer ?
#
loop_
_entity_poly.entity_id
_entity_poly.type
_entity_poly.pdbx_seq_one_letter_code
_entity_poly.pdbx_strand_id
1 'polypeptide(L)'
;MASSSGTGAALLAIPTFLARVAWSTVVGAVGVAGTCTVIALAIQLYLHKYPEPPPPVTGIGPMRESSVAAKQLYSKVFAEHHAKLTAERDRHLAGKSSSTTTGAVAVTTTARCSPESASALNEVMTRLLGYIQRDFVAAWFSQISDDPTFLAIVDTRLQSVAAELSRRATHLPLDALLVEQVVPALVAHLVEFRRAEQAVRGGSADAEDRVLTESLELHELVASKYLTATA
;
A
#
# COMPACT_ATOMS: atom_id res chain seq x y z
N MET A 1 -55.07 -7.50 68.05
CA MET A 1 -55.73 -7.88 66.79
C MET A 1 -54.78 -7.54 65.66
N ALA A 2 -54.06 -8.55 65.16
CA ALA A 2 -53.02 -8.39 64.15
C ALA A 2 -53.60 -8.75 62.78
N SER A 3 -53.69 -7.76 61.89
CA SER A 3 -54.05 -7.97 60.49
C SER A 3 -52.86 -8.55 59.73
N SER A 4 -53.00 -9.80 59.32
CA SER A 4 -52.11 -10.52 58.41
C SER A 4 -52.72 -10.47 57.00
N SER A 5 -52.30 -9.51 56.18
CA SER A 5 -52.68 -9.43 54.75
C SER A 5 -51.47 -9.00 53.92
N GLY A 6 -50.53 -9.91 53.69
CA GLY A 6 -49.31 -9.61 52.93
C GLY A 6 -48.76 -10.74 52.06
N THR A 7 -49.41 -11.91 52.04
CA THR A 7 -48.79 -13.13 51.48
C THR A 7 -49.29 -13.51 50.07
N GLY A 8 -50.30 -12.81 49.53
CA GLY A 8 -50.93 -13.18 48.26
C GLY A 8 -50.23 -12.69 46.99
N ALA A 9 -49.41 -11.64 47.05
CA ALA A 9 -48.81 -11.02 45.86
C ALA A 9 -47.48 -11.68 45.40
N ALA A 10 -46.76 -12.34 46.32
CA ALA A 10 -45.45 -12.94 46.01
C ALA A 10 -45.56 -14.27 45.24
N LEU A 11 -46.66 -15.01 45.39
CA LEU A 11 -46.85 -16.33 44.77
C LEU A 11 -47.24 -16.27 43.28
N LEU A 12 -47.77 -15.13 42.79
CA LEU A 12 -48.14 -14.94 41.38
C LEU A 12 -47.04 -14.32 40.51
N ALA A 13 -45.96 -13.81 41.11
CA ALA A 13 -44.84 -13.19 40.38
C ALA A 13 -43.88 -14.24 39.78
N ILE A 14 -43.71 -15.38 40.44
CA ILE A 14 -42.83 -16.48 40.03
C ILE A 14 -43.15 -17.03 38.62
N PRO A 15 -44.42 -17.34 38.25
CA PRO A 15 -44.72 -17.84 36.90
C PRO A 15 -44.44 -16.81 35.81
N THR A 16 -44.63 -15.51 36.08
CA THR A 16 -44.37 -14.44 35.10
C THR A 16 -42.88 -14.20 34.86
N PHE A 17 -42.05 -14.36 35.89
CA PHE A 17 -40.60 -14.27 35.77
C PHE A 17 -40.04 -15.44 34.94
N LEU A 18 -40.50 -16.66 35.20
CA LEU A 18 -40.13 -17.84 34.42
C LEU A 18 -40.57 -17.72 32.95
N ALA A 19 -41.77 -17.18 32.69
CA ALA A 19 -42.24 -16.92 31.33
C ALA A 19 -41.38 -15.89 30.58
N ARG A 20 -40.92 -14.82 31.25
CA ARG A 20 -40.03 -13.82 30.66
C ARG A 20 -38.64 -14.37 30.37
N VAL A 21 -38.09 -15.19 31.27
CA VAL A 21 -36.79 -15.86 31.06
C VAL A 21 -36.89 -16.85 29.89
N ALA A 22 -37.96 -17.64 29.82
CA ALA A 22 -38.20 -18.56 28.71
C ALA A 22 -38.37 -17.83 27.37
N TRP A 23 -39.07 -16.69 27.34
CA TRP A 23 -39.18 -15.89 26.12
C TRP A 23 -37.82 -15.32 25.67
N SER A 24 -37.01 -14.84 26.61
CA SER A 24 -35.68 -14.30 26.31
C SER A 24 -34.71 -15.36 25.78
N THR A 25 -34.75 -16.59 26.29
CA THR A 25 -33.89 -17.67 25.81
C THR A 25 -34.30 -18.14 24.41
N VAL A 26 -35.61 -18.18 24.12
CA VAL A 26 -36.11 -18.48 22.77
C VAL A 26 -35.67 -17.41 21.76
N VAL A 27 -35.81 -16.12 22.10
CA VAL A 27 -35.36 -15.03 21.21
C VAL A 27 -33.84 -15.08 20.99
N GLY A 28 -33.06 -15.34 22.04
CA GLY A 28 -31.61 -15.50 21.93
C GLY A 28 -31.22 -16.69 21.05
N ALA A 29 -31.88 -17.84 21.21
CA ALA A 29 -31.62 -19.03 20.40
C ALA A 29 -31.97 -18.82 18.92
N VAL A 30 -33.09 -18.14 18.63
CA VAL A 30 -33.47 -17.80 17.25
C VAL A 30 -32.49 -16.81 16.62
N GLY A 31 -31.99 -15.84 17.39
CA GLY A 31 -30.96 -14.90 16.93
C GLY A 31 -29.64 -15.60 16.57
N VAL A 32 -29.16 -16.50 17.43
CA VAL A 32 -27.92 -17.27 17.19
C VAL A 32 -28.08 -18.26 16.04
N ALA A 33 -29.22 -18.94 15.94
CA ALA A 33 -29.50 -19.81 14.81
C ALA A 33 -29.56 -19.00 13.49
N GLY A 34 -30.18 -17.83 13.52
CA GLY A 34 -30.22 -16.89 12.39
C GLY A 34 -28.83 -16.46 11.93
N THR A 35 -27.97 -16.00 12.84
CA THR A 35 -26.60 -15.60 12.48
C THR A 35 -25.78 -16.78 11.97
N CYS A 36 -25.92 -17.98 12.55
CA CYS A 36 -25.29 -19.19 12.04
C CYS A 36 -25.73 -19.53 10.60
N THR A 37 -27.01 -19.39 10.27
CA THR A 37 -27.50 -19.65 8.90
C THR A 37 -26.99 -18.63 7.88
N VAL A 38 -26.91 -17.34 8.26
CA VAL A 38 -26.38 -16.28 7.38
C VAL A 38 -24.88 -16.47 7.15
N ILE A 39 -24.12 -16.82 8.20
CA ILE A 39 -22.69 -17.11 8.08
C ILE A 39 -22.46 -18.34 7.20
N ALA A 40 -23.23 -19.42 7.41
CA ALA A 40 -23.15 -20.61 6.57
C ALA A 40 -23.48 -20.32 5.10
N LEU A 41 -24.51 -19.50 4.84
CA LEU A 41 -24.87 -19.07 3.48
C LEU A 41 -23.76 -18.20 2.86
N ALA A 42 -23.17 -17.28 3.62
CA ALA A 42 -22.07 -16.45 3.16
C ALA A 42 -20.83 -17.28 2.80
N ILE A 43 -20.53 -18.32 3.58
CA ILE A 43 -19.46 -19.27 3.28
C ILE A 43 -19.79 -20.05 2.00
N GLN A 44 -21.02 -20.53 1.84
CA GLN A 44 -21.44 -21.24 0.61
C GLN A 44 -21.33 -20.36 -0.63
N LEU A 45 -21.75 -19.09 -0.54
CA LEU A 45 -21.61 -18.12 -1.62
C LEU A 45 -20.14 -17.79 -1.92
N TYR A 46 -19.31 -17.73 -0.88
CA TYR A 46 -17.87 -17.52 -1.02
C TYR A 46 -17.22 -18.70 -1.76
N LEU A 47 -17.53 -19.94 -1.37
CA LEU A 47 -17.03 -21.15 -2.03
C LEU A 47 -17.52 -21.28 -3.48
N HIS A 48 -18.75 -20.85 -3.77
CA HIS A 48 -19.26 -20.82 -5.15
C HIS A 48 -18.55 -19.77 -6.02
N LYS A 49 -18.18 -18.63 -5.45
CA LYS A 49 -17.50 -17.54 -6.18
C LYS A 49 -16.01 -17.81 -6.39
N TYR A 50 -15.40 -18.56 -5.49
CA TYR A 50 -13.97 -18.89 -5.51
C TYR A 50 -13.80 -20.42 -5.44
N PRO A 51 -14.09 -21.16 -6.52
CA PRO A 51 -13.78 -22.59 -6.57
C PRO A 51 -12.28 -22.76 -6.35
N GLU A 52 -11.91 -23.73 -5.51
CA GLU A 52 -10.52 -24.06 -5.20
C GLU A 52 -9.70 -24.12 -6.50
N PRO A 53 -8.52 -23.46 -6.55
CA PRO A 53 -7.64 -23.57 -7.70
C PRO A 53 -7.32 -25.06 -7.94
N PRO A 54 -7.22 -25.50 -9.20
CA PRO A 54 -6.94 -26.89 -9.52
C PRO A 54 -5.72 -27.37 -8.73
N PRO A 55 -5.75 -28.62 -8.20
CA PRO A 55 -4.64 -29.15 -7.43
C PRO A 55 -3.35 -28.99 -8.25
N PRO A 56 -2.23 -28.58 -7.60
CA PRO A 56 -0.99 -28.34 -8.31
C PRO A 56 -0.65 -29.61 -9.10
N VAL A 57 -0.58 -29.47 -10.42
CA VAL A 57 -0.19 -30.54 -11.33
C VAL A 57 1.14 -31.09 -10.83
N THR A 58 1.11 -32.31 -10.31
CA THR A 58 2.27 -33.08 -9.80
C THR A 58 3.14 -33.56 -10.96
N GLY A 59 3.55 -32.62 -11.80
CA GLY A 59 4.33 -32.84 -13.02
C GLY A 59 5.10 -31.61 -13.48
N ILE A 60 5.24 -30.58 -12.65
CA ILE A 60 6.17 -29.48 -12.91
C ILE A 60 7.43 -29.78 -12.10
N GLY A 61 8.53 -30.06 -12.81
CA GLY A 61 9.89 -30.16 -12.25
C GLY A 61 10.26 -28.92 -11.42
N PRO A 62 11.42 -28.90 -10.75
CA PRO A 62 11.67 -28.03 -9.60
C PRO A 62 11.56 -26.53 -9.95
N MET A 63 10.35 -25.97 -9.82
CA MET A 63 10.05 -24.55 -10.05
C MET A 63 10.75 -23.65 -9.01
N ARG A 64 11.22 -24.26 -7.91
CA ARG A 64 12.07 -23.64 -6.90
C ARG A 64 13.49 -23.40 -7.41
N GLU A 65 14.04 -24.28 -8.25
CA GLU A 65 15.36 -24.08 -8.86
C GLU A 65 15.30 -23.08 -10.01
N SER A 66 14.24 -23.09 -10.82
CA SER A 66 14.08 -22.09 -11.89
C SER A 66 13.80 -20.68 -11.35
N SER A 67 13.08 -20.54 -10.22
CA SER A 67 12.88 -19.23 -9.57
C SER A 67 14.17 -18.70 -8.96
N VAL A 68 14.97 -19.55 -8.31
CA VAL A 68 16.26 -19.14 -7.74
C VAL A 68 17.25 -18.84 -8.87
N ALA A 69 17.31 -19.67 -9.91
CA ALA A 69 18.15 -19.43 -11.07
C ALA A 69 17.73 -18.16 -11.84
N ALA A 70 16.43 -17.90 -12.01
CA ALA A 70 15.95 -16.66 -12.63
C ALA A 70 16.26 -15.42 -11.77
N LYS A 71 16.10 -15.51 -10.44
CA LYS A 71 16.50 -14.44 -9.51
C LYS A 71 18.02 -14.19 -9.54
N GLN A 72 18.83 -15.25 -9.63
CA GLN A 72 20.28 -15.14 -9.72
C GLN A 72 20.77 -14.65 -11.09
N LEU A 73 20.12 -15.06 -12.18
CA LEU A 73 20.40 -14.54 -13.51
C LEU A 73 20.04 -13.05 -13.58
N TYR A 74 18.88 -12.65 -13.05
CA TYR A 74 18.49 -11.25 -13.00
C TYR A 74 19.45 -10.42 -12.15
N SER A 75 19.83 -10.88 -10.94
CA SER A 75 20.78 -10.15 -10.09
C SER A 75 22.16 -10.03 -10.73
N LYS A 76 22.62 -11.08 -11.43
CA LYS A 76 23.91 -11.08 -12.13
C LYS A 76 23.91 -10.14 -13.34
N VAL A 77 22.89 -10.23 -14.19
CA VAL A 77 22.73 -9.36 -15.37
C VAL A 77 22.60 -7.89 -14.94
N PHE A 78 21.83 -7.63 -13.88
CA PHE A 78 21.67 -6.30 -13.34
C PHE A 78 23.00 -5.74 -12.80
N ALA A 79 23.77 -6.54 -12.04
CA ALA A 79 25.07 -6.13 -11.52
C ALA A 79 26.08 -5.85 -12.65
N GLU A 80 26.11 -6.66 -13.69
CA GLU A 80 26.99 -6.48 -14.84
C GLU A 80 26.64 -5.22 -15.64
N HIS A 81 25.34 -4.99 -15.89
CA HIS A 81 24.88 -3.80 -16.58
C HIS A 81 25.18 -2.52 -15.79
N HIS A 82 25.00 -2.56 -14.46
CA HIS A 82 25.32 -1.43 -13.59
C HIS A 82 26.82 -1.17 -13.53
N ALA A 83 27.66 -2.20 -13.49
CA ALA A 83 29.12 -2.07 -13.55
C ALA A 83 29.58 -1.49 -14.89
N LYS A 84 28.99 -1.93 -16.01
CA LYS A 84 29.28 -1.41 -17.35
C LYS A 84 28.89 0.07 -17.48
N LEU A 85 27.71 0.45 -17.00
CA LEU A 85 27.25 1.85 -16.98
C LEU A 85 28.14 2.73 -16.10
N THR A 86 28.60 2.20 -14.95
CA THR A 86 29.52 2.91 -14.06
C THR A 86 30.88 3.13 -14.74
N ALA A 87 31.42 2.09 -15.40
CA ALA A 87 32.68 2.18 -16.14
C ALA A 87 32.57 3.10 -17.38
N GLU A 88 31.43 3.14 -18.05
CA GLU A 88 31.18 4.04 -19.19
C GLU A 88 31.11 5.49 -18.72
N ARG A 89 30.41 5.76 -17.62
CA ARG A 89 30.35 7.06 -16.96
C ARG A 89 31.75 7.53 -16.57
N ASP A 90 32.57 6.66 -16.00
CA ASP A 90 33.93 6.99 -15.57
C ASP A 90 34.86 7.23 -16.79
N ARG A 91 34.67 6.50 -17.90
CA ARG A 91 35.33 6.77 -19.19
C ARG A 91 34.90 8.11 -19.79
N HIS A 92 33.63 8.47 -19.71
CA HIS A 92 33.14 9.78 -20.15
C HIS A 92 33.69 10.93 -19.28
N LEU A 93 33.86 10.71 -17.98
CA LEU A 93 34.50 11.68 -17.07
C LEU A 93 36.00 11.84 -17.36
N ALA A 94 36.72 10.75 -17.66
CA ALA A 94 38.13 10.78 -18.04
C ALA A 94 38.37 11.37 -19.44
N GLY A 95 37.43 11.19 -20.37
CA GLY A 95 37.49 11.81 -21.70
C GLY A 95 37.18 13.31 -21.71
N LYS A 96 36.41 13.80 -20.73
CA LYS A 96 36.04 15.23 -20.62
C LYS A 96 37.12 16.10 -19.97
N SER A 97 38.14 15.52 -19.34
CA SER A 97 39.19 16.27 -18.63
C SER A 97 40.27 16.92 -19.54
N SER A 98 40.21 16.77 -20.86
CA SER A 98 41.17 17.40 -21.79
C SER A 98 40.63 18.61 -22.56
N SER A 99 39.39 19.05 -22.36
CA SER A 99 38.92 20.31 -22.94
C SER A 99 37.89 21.01 -22.05
N THR A 100 38.27 22.22 -21.63
CA THR A 100 37.37 23.32 -21.23
C THR A 100 37.00 23.40 -19.74
N THR A 101 37.86 24.12 -19.02
CA THR A 101 37.54 25.29 -18.18
C THR A 101 36.06 25.54 -17.85
N THR A 102 35.79 25.62 -16.55
CA THR A 102 34.68 26.34 -15.90
C THR A 102 33.29 25.71 -16.01
N GLY A 103 32.76 25.37 -14.84
CA GLY A 103 31.34 25.08 -14.64
C GLY A 103 31.11 23.73 -13.99
N ALA A 104 31.55 23.56 -12.75
CA ALA A 104 31.00 22.54 -11.87
C ALA A 104 29.52 22.85 -11.63
N VAL A 105 28.66 22.49 -12.60
CA VAL A 105 27.23 22.29 -12.33
C VAL A 105 27.14 20.91 -11.73
N ALA A 106 27.43 20.85 -10.42
CA ALA A 106 26.82 19.86 -9.58
C ALA A 106 25.31 20.03 -9.77
N VAL A 107 24.68 19.13 -10.52
CA VAL A 107 23.25 18.87 -10.39
C VAL A 107 23.08 18.18 -9.04
N THR A 108 23.34 18.95 -7.99
CA THR A 108 22.68 18.81 -6.73
C THR A 108 21.25 19.18 -7.06
N THR A 109 20.41 18.18 -7.40
CA THR A 109 18.95 18.33 -7.32
C THR A 109 18.58 18.43 -5.84
N THR A 110 19.13 19.43 -5.16
CA THR A 110 18.35 20.20 -4.21
C THR A 110 17.49 21.08 -5.12
N ALA A 111 16.38 20.52 -5.59
CA ALA A 111 15.23 21.36 -5.84
C ALA A 111 14.98 22.04 -4.49
N ARG A 112 15.53 23.25 -4.34
CA ARG A 112 15.34 24.10 -3.18
C ARG A 112 13.85 24.40 -3.21
N CYS A 113 13.05 23.56 -2.54
CA CYS A 113 11.63 23.80 -2.36
C CYS A 113 11.53 25.24 -1.87
N SER A 114 10.91 26.08 -2.70
CA SER A 114 10.74 27.49 -2.38
C SER A 114 10.08 27.57 -1.00
N PRO A 115 10.51 28.47 -0.10
CA PRO A 115 9.99 28.51 1.27
C PRO A 115 8.46 28.63 1.31
N GLU A 116 7.84 29.19 0.26
CA GLU A 116 6.38 29.25 0.08
C GLU A 116 5.71 27.87 0.00
N SER A 117 6.34 26.89 -0.67
CA SER A 117 5.80 25.54 -0.84
C SER A 117 5.87 24.72 0.45
N ALA A 118 6.92 24.94 1.25
CA ALA A 118 7.08 24.29 2.55
C ALA A 118 6.05 24.81 3.57
N SER A 119 5.77 26.12 3.58
CA SER A 119 4.71 26.68 4.42
C SER A 119 3.32 26.19 4.01
N ALA A 120 3.05 26.07 2.71
CA ALA A 120 1.76 25.59 2.21
C ALA A 120 1.50 24.12 2.59
N LEU A 121 2.52 23.26 2.50
CA LEU A 121 2.41 21.86 2.92
C LEU A 121 2.09 21.74 4.42
N ASN A 122 2.78 22.52 5.25
CA ASN A 122 2.55 22.52 6.69
C ASN A 122 1.12 22.96 7.03
N GLU A 123 0.61 24.00 6.38
CA GLU A 123 -0.76 24.47 6.56
C GLU A 123 -1.81 23.41 6.17
N VAL A 124 -1.60 22.72 5.05
CA VAL A 124 -2.49 21.63 4.60
C VAL A 124 -2.46 20.47 5.59
N MET A 125 -1.27 20.12 6.11
CA MET A 125 -1.12 19.06 7.11
C MET A 125 -1.83 19.41 8.43
N THR A 126 -1.66 20.64 8.92
CA THR A 126 -2.37 21.13 10.11
C THR A 126 -3.88 21.09 9.91
N ARG A 127 -4.37 21.48 8.73
CA ARG A 127 -5.80 21.44 8.40
C ARG A 127 -6.34 20.01 8.37
N LEU A 128 -5.59 19.08 7.79
CA LEU A 128 -5.95 17.65 7.76
C LEU A 128 -6.05 17.07 9.18
N LEU A 129 -5.08 17.35 10.04
CA LEU A 129 -5.11 16.94 11.44
C LEU A 129 -6.33 17.49 12.18
N GLY A 130 -6.68 18.76 11.92
CA GLY A 130 -7.89 19.37 12.45
C GLY A 130 -9.18 18.67 12.00
N TYR A 131 -9.26 18.23 10.74
CA TYR A 131 -10.40 17.43 10.27
C TYR A 131 -10.47 16.06 10.95
N ILE A 132 -9.34 15.37 11.11
CA ILE A 132 -9.31 14.08 11.81
C ILE A 132 -9.77 14.25 13.26
N GLN A 133 -9.28 15.28 13.95
CA GLN A 133 -9.69 15.52 15.33
C GLN A 133 -11.18 15.84 15.44
N ARG A 134 -11.73 16.68 14.57
CA ARG A 134 -13.15 17.07 14.63
C ARG A 134 -14.07 15.92 14.20
N ASP A 135 -13.77 15.28 13.09
CA ASP A 135 -14.70 14.36 12.43
C ASP A 135 -14.58 12.94 13.01
N PHE A 136 -13.40 12.55 13.50
CA PHE A 136 -13.23 11.27 14.18
C PHE A 136 -13.22 11.45 15.69
N VAL A 137 -12.27 12.19 16.26
CA VAL A 137 -12.05 12.18 17.71
C VAL A 137 -13.21 12.82 18.48
N ALA A 138 -13.65 14.01 18.09
CA ALA A 138 -14.73 14.71 18.77
C ALA A 138 -16.09 14.02 18.57
N ALA A 139 -16.31 13.37 17.42
CA ALA A 139 -17.59 12.72 17.09
C ALA A 139 -17.92 11.54 18.03
N TRP A 140 -16.93 10.75 18.46
CA TRP A 140 -17.15 9.67 19.43
C TRP A 140 -16.91 10.11 20.87
N PHE A 141 -15.94 11.00 21.12
CA PHE A 141 -15.60 11.40 22.49
C PHE A 141 -16.70 12.25 23.14
N SER A 142 -17.39 13.10 22.35
CA SER A 142 -18.56 13.85 22.83
C SER A 142 -19.72 12.98 23.32
N GLN A 143 -19.76 11.69 22.95
CA GLN A 143 -20.77 10.75 23.43
C GLN A 143 -20.42 10.15 24.80
N ILE A 144 -19.17 10.31 25.25
CA ILE A 144 -18.65 9.68 26.47
C ILE A 144 -18.43 10.72 27.57
N SER A 145 -17.87 11.88 27.23
CA SER A 145 -17.59 12.94 28.20
C SER A 145 -17.58 14.32 27.54
N ASP A 146 -18.08 15.31 28.26
CA ASP A 146 -18.08 16.73 27.85
C ASP A 146 -16.77 17.47 28.21
N ASP A 147 -15.80 16.79 28.81
CA ASP A 147 -14.52 17.41 29.21
C ASP A 147 -13.59 17.67 28.01
N PRO A 148 -13.28 18.94 27.65
CA PRO A 148 -12.44 19.28 26.51
C PRO A 148 -10.95 18.97 26.72
N THR A 149 -10.53 18.62 27.94
CA THR A 149 -9.11 18.41 28.29
C THR A 149 -8.48 17.31 27.46
N PHE A 150 -9.20 16.21 27.23
CA PHE A 150 -8.72 15.10 26.40
C PHE A 150 -8.50 15.53 24.95
N LEU A 151 -9.43 16.30 24.36
CA LEU A 151 -9.32 16.78 22.99
C LEU A 151 -8.11 17.71 22.81
N ALA A 152 -7.85 18.59 23.78
CA ALA A 152 -6.69 19.49 23.75
C ALA A 152 -5.36 18.72 23.81
N ILE A 153 -5.28 17.65 24.61
CA ILE A 153 -4.10 16.79 24.70
C ILE A 153 -3.89 16.02 23.38
N VAL A 154 -4.95 15.48 22.80
CA VAL A 154 -4.86 14.77 21.52
C VAL A 154 -4.36 15.70 20.42
N ASP A 155 -4.87 16.94 20.34
CA ASP A 155 -4.41 17.93 19.36
C ASP A 155 -2.91 18.21 19.49
N THR A 156 -2.44 18.52 20.71
CA THR A 156 -1.01 18.79 20.95
C THR A 156 -0.13 17.58 20.64
N ARG A 157 -0.62 16.37 20.93
CA ARG A 157 0.09 15.13 20.57
C ARG A 157 0.15 14.91 19.07
N LEU A 158 -0.95 15.14 18.36
CA LEU A 158 -1.03 14.96 16.91
C LEU A 158 -0.09 15.95 16.20
N GLN A 159 -0.08 17.22 16.62
CA GLN A 159 0.84 18.23 16.12
C GLN A 159 2.31 17.88 16.42
N SER A 160 2.61 17.39 17.62
CA SER A 160 3.96 16.94 17.98
C SER A 160 4.44 15.76 17.14
N VAL A 161 3.56 14.79 16.85
CA VAL A 161 3.87 13.65 15.98
C VAL A 161 4.09 14.12 14.55
N ALA A 162 3.26 15.04 14.04
CA ALA A 162 3.43 15.60 12.70
C ALA A 162 4.76 16.36 12.56
N ALA A 163 5.15 17.15 13.57
CA ALA A 163 6.43 17.85 13.60
C ALA A 163 7.63 16.87 13.61
N GLU A 164 7.56 15.81 14.41
CA GLU A 164 8.60 14.78 14.47
C GLU A 164 8.68 13.97 13.17
N LEU A 165 7.53 13.68 12.54
CA LEU A 165 7.48 13.03 11.23
C LEU A 165 8.10 13.92 10.14
N SER A 166 7.77 15.22 10.15
CA SER A 166 8.38 16.19 9.24
C SER A 166 9.89 16.27 9.46
N ARG A 167 10.35 16.29 10.71
CA ARG A 167 11.78 16.29 11.04
C ARG A 167 12.49 15.06 10.48
N ARG A 168 11.89 13.87 10.63
CA ARG A 168 12.42 12.61 10.07
C ARG A 168 12.39 12.59 8.55
N ALA A 169 11.34 13.13 7.94
CA ALA A 169 11.21 13.23 6.49
C ALA A 169 12.29 14.12 5.87
N THR A 170 12.67 15.23 6.54
CA THR A 170 13.78 16.08 6.10
C THR A 170 15.13 15.34 6.11
N HIS A 171 15.30 14.35 6.96
CA HIS A 171 16.52 13.53 7.03
C HIS A 171 16.49 12.33 6.07
N LEU A 172 15.38 12.07 5.41
CA LEU A 172 15.25 10.94 4.50
C LEU A 172 15.74 11.35 3.11
N PRO A 173 16.72 10.65 2.51
CA PRO A 173 17.11 10.89 1.13
C PRO A 173 15.98 10.43 0.20
N LEU A 174 15.06 11.35 -0.11
CA LEU A 174 13.91 11.08 -0.99
C LEU A 174 14.37 10.61 -2.37
N ASP A 175 15.50 11.10 -2.84
CA ASP A 175 16.18 10.70 -4.07
C ASP A 175 16.59 9.22 -4.04
N ALA A 176 17.25 8.78 -2.96
CA ALA A 176 17.61 7.38 -2.79
C ALA A 176 16.37 6.49 -2.67
N LEU A 177 15.35 6.91 -1.92
CA LEU A 177 14.12 6.13 -1.74
C LEU A 177 13.34 6.02 -3.06
N LEU A 178 13.29 7.09 -3.84
CA LEU A 178 12.63 7.09 -5.14
C LEU A 178 13.33 6.15 -6.12
N VAL A 179 14.67 6.20 -6.19
CA VAL A 179 15.46 5.38 -7.12
C VAL A 179 15.52 3.92 -6.66
N GLU A 180 15.61 3.64 -5.37
CA GLU A 180 15.80 2.28 -4.85
C GLU A 180 14.49 1.52 -4.60
N GLN A 181 13.40 2.21 -4.29
CA GLN A 181 12.11 1.55 -4.00
C GLN A 181 11.02 1.90 -5.00
N VAL A 182 10.81 3.19 -5.28
CA VAL A 182 9.63 3.62 -6.05
C VAL A 182 9.79 3.29 -7.54
N VAL A 183 10.93 3.61 -8.13
CA VAL A 183 11.20 3.32 -9.55
C VAL A 183 11.17 1.82 -9.82
N PRO A 184 11.86 0.94 -9.05
CA PRO A 184 11.79 -0.50 -9.27
C PRO A 184 10.38 -1.06 -9.05
N ALA A 185 9.63 -0.59 -8.05
CA ALA A 185 8.26 -1.03 -7.81
C ALA A 185 7.31 -0.63 -8.95
N LEU A 186 7.44 0.60 -9.46
CA LEU A 186 6.62 1.11 -10.55
C LEU A 186 6.95 0.42 -11.87
N VAL A 187 8.24 0.21 -12.16
CA VAL A 187 8.69 -0.56 -13.33
C VAL A 187 8.18 -1.99 -13.25
N ALA A 188 8.26 -2.65 -12.08
CA ALA A 188 7.71 -3.99 -11.89
C ALA A 188 6.20 -4.03 -12.15
N HIS A 189 5.44 -3.05 -11.65
CA HIS A 189 4.01 -2.99 -11.88
C HIS A 189 3.64 -2.77 -13.34
N LEU A 190 4.38 -1.91 -14.06
CA LEU A 190 4.18 -1.68 -15.49
C LEU A 190 4.50 -2.92 -16.33
N VAL A 191 5.56 -3.66 -15.98
CA VAL A 191 5.89 -4.93 -16.64
C VAL A 191 4.77 -5.94 -16.43
N GLU A 192 4.27 -6.07 -15.21
CA GLU A 192 3.17 -7.00 -14.92
C GLU A 192 1.87 -6.59 -15.62
N PHE A 193 1.57 -5.29 -15.67
CA PHE A 193 0.43 -4.76 -16.42
C PHE A 193 0.56 -5.05 -17.92
N ARG A 194 1.74 -4.85 -18.50
CA ARG A 194 2.00 -5.17 -19.92
C ARG A 194 1.82 -6.65 -20.21
N ARG A 195 2.28 -7.53 -19.31
CA ARG A 195 2.08 -8.99 -19.42
C ARG A 195 0.60 -9.35 -19.38
N ALA A 196 -0.14 -8.76 -18.44
CA ALA A 196 -1.58 -8.97 -18.34
C ALA A 196 -2.32 -8.46 -19.58
N GLU A 197 -1.96 -7.28 -20.10
CA GLU A 197 -2.51 -6.71 -21.33
C GLU A 197 -2.25 -7.61 -22.55
N GLN A 198 -1.02 -8.11 -22.69
CA GLN A 198 -0.64 -9.02 -23.78
C GLN A 198 -1.36 -10.37 -23.69
N ALA A 199 -1.53 -10.91 -22.47
CA ALA A 199 -2.29 -12.12 -22.24
C ALA A 199 -3.78 -11.95 -22.62
N VAL A 200 -4.37 -10.79 -22.32
CA VAL A 200 -5.75 -10.46 -22.73
C VAL A 200 -5.86 -10.23 -24.24
N ARG A 201 -4.81 -9.70 -24.88
CA ARG A 201 -4.76 -9.50 -26.35
C ARG A 201 -4.36 -10.77 -27.12
N GLY A 202 -4.14 -11.90 -26.43
CA GLY A 202 -3.85 -13.20 -27.03
C GLY A 202 -2.43 -13.34 -27.60
N GLY A 203 -1.49 -12.49 -27.20
CA GLY A 203 -0.08 -12.62 -27.58
C GLY A 203 0.59 -13.74 -26.79
N SER A 204 1.06 -14.79 -27.47
CA SER A 204 1.86 -15.85 -26.86
C SER A 204 3.20 -15.30 -26.35
N ALA A 205 3.87 -16.02 -25.44
CA ALA A 205 5.17 -15.65 -24.87
C ALA A 205 6.24 -15.30 -25.93
N ASP A 206 6.12 -15.80 -27.16
CA ASP A 206 7.00 -15.49 -28.30
C ASP A 206 6.86 -14.03 -28.80
N ALA A 207 5.81 -13.32 -28.41
CA ALA A 207 5.60 -11.92 -28.74
C ALA A 207 6.36 -10.96 -27.81
N GLU A 208 6.69 -11.36 -26.57
CA GLU A 208 7.48 -10.52 -25.63
C GLU A 208 8.91 -10.33 -26.15
N ASP A 209 9.56 -11.41 -26.59
CA ASP A 209 10.88 -11.34 -27.21
C ASP A 209 10.84 -10.50 -28.50
N ARG A 210 9.81 -10.64 -29.33
CA ARG A 210 9.70 -9.87 -30.58
C ARG A 210 9.50 -8.37 -30.35
N VAL A 211 8.69 -7.98 -29.36
CA VAL A 211 8.45 -6.56 -29.03
C VAL A 211 9.68 -5.92 -28.37
N LEU A 212 10.40 -6.66 -27.53
CA LEU A 212 11.66 -6.18 -26.95
C LEU A 212 12.77 -6.07 -28.00
N THR A 213 12.87 -7.01 -28.92
CA THR A 213 13.79 -6.93 -30.07
C THR A 213 13.44 -5.78 -31.00
N GLU A 214 12.16 -5.58 -31.33
CA GLU A 214 11.71 -4.46 -32.16
C GLU A 214 12.01 -3.10 -31.51
N SER A 215 11.82 -2.98 -30.19
CA SER A 215 12.14 -1.74 -29.47
C SER A 215 13.65 -1.48 -29.38
N LEU A 216 14.48 -2.53 -29.29
CA LEU A 216 15.94 -2.42 -29.32
C LEU A 216 16.46 -1.99 -30.70
N GLU A 217 15.96 -2.61 -31.77
CA GLU A 217 16.31 -2.26 -33.15
C GLU A 217 15.89 -0.81 -33.49
N LEU A 218 14.70 -0.39 -33.02
CA LEU A 218 14.26 0.99 -33.18
C LEU A 218 15.19 1.98 -32.45
N HIS A 219 15.61 1.66 -31.23
CA HIS A 219 16.52 2.53 -30.48
C HIS A 219 17.90 2.64 -31.15
N GLU A 220 18.40 1.56 -31.75
CA GLU A 220 19.66 1.57 -32.52
C GLU A 220 19.56 2.39 -33.81
N LEU A 221 18.42 2.31 -34.51
CA LEU A 221 18.15 3.15 -35.69
C LEU A 221 18.04 4.63 -35.33
N VAL A 222 17.43 4.96 -34.19
CA VAL A 222 17.34 6.33 -33.70
C VAL A 222 18.74 6.85 -33.31
N ALA A 223 19.53 6.04 -32.60
CA ALA A 223 20.89 6.42 -32.21
C ALA A 223 21.80 6.68 -33.43
N SER A 224 21.74 5.83 -34.46
CA SER A 224 22.49 6.02 -35.70
C SER A 224 22.05 7.26 -36.50
N LYS A 225 20.75 7.59 -36.49
CA LYS A 225 20.23 8.84 -37.07
C LYS A 225 20.77 10.09 -36.38
N TYR A 226 20.90 10.08 -35.05
CA TYR A 226 21.42 11.24 -34.33
C TYR A 226 22.94 11.39 -34.45
N LEU A 227 23.71 10.29 -34.49
CA LEU A 227 25.17 10.34 -34.69
C LEU A 227 25.57 10.95 -36.03
N THR A 228 24.79 10.69 -37.08
CA THR A 228 25.04 11.22 -38.43
C THR A 228 24.58 12.68 -38.60
N ALA A 229 23.72 13.18 -37.72
CA ALA A 229 23.24 14.56 -37.75
C ALA A 229 24.18 15.55 -37.04
N THR A 230 25.17 15.05 -36.29
CA THR A 230 26.13 15.87 -35.53
C THR A 230 27.53 15.97 -36.17
N ALA A 231 27.67 15.59 -37.45
CA ALA A 231 28.88 15.74 -38.27
C ALA A 231 28.63 16.71 -39.43
#